data_AF-A0A9Q4BXE5-F1
#
_entry.id   AF-A0A9Q4BXE5-F1
#
_cell.length_a   1.000
_cell.length_b   1.000
_cell.length_c   1.000
_cell.angle_alpha   90.00
_cell.angle_beta   90.00
_cell.angle_gamma   90.00
#
_symmetry.space_group_name_H-M   'P 1'
#
loop_
_entity.id
_entity.type
_entity.pdbx_description
1 polymer ?
#
loop_
_entity_poly.entity_id
_entity_poly.type
_entity_poly.pdbx_seq_one_letter_code
_entity_poly.pdbx_strand_id
1 'polypeptide(L)'
;MPGREIISTDSLSLIPVDSTLTSIKLRIITKSQNPGLRKVKLFRLSDDSTSGEVLISEYPLTNNDTVILDNNQGNGLTLGHEYRYRAMIFDSHTGQSYSAREVIAKTLTLTSDDYIWAEYTFGEFQSQLNGVWASSENDVYAFGYIVKNGQIYGGLHFDGNKWELIKDAGGYSVFGFSASDVWAAGGGLFHYDGIKWIPLDERVEGDHVVPIDTVLFTHGAYLALWGTSSNNLYLGDEGGYIVHWDGIKAHLENIHASVQIRDIWGVSPNEVYAAAGSYVDGIGELYKFDGQIWTMIKKGVVFPGEGELKEPFWTVWTYDGSEIITGGNYVARGIGGKWTEGGIGFFVNRIRGNKPNNIFASGDFGNIAHFNGKQWTLVNSGISNNVVIEGLLVKEDYVYAAGYDGVKAYIYHGKRKK
;
A
#
# COMPACT_ATOMS: atom_id res chain seq x y z
N MET A 1 2.59 18.63 -59.49
CA MET A 1 3.44 18.55 -58.28
C MET A 1 3.12 17.24 -57.58
N PRO A 2 4.11 16.41 -57.25
CA PRO A 2 3.87 15.12 -56.62
C PRO A 2 3.26 15.32 -55.23
N GLY A 3 2.36 14.40 -54.86
CA GLY A 3 1.65 14.40 -53.58
C GLY A 3 2.63 14.40 -52.42
N ARG A 4 2.49 15.39 -51.54
CA ARG A 4 3.11 15.36 -50.23
C ARG A 4 2.36 14.31 -49.42
N GLU A 5 2.92 13.12 -49.30
CA GLU A 5 2.67 12.25 -48.14
C GLU A 5 3.04 13.08 -46.92
N ILE A 6 2.02 13.64 -46.25
CA ILE A 6 2.19 14.07 -44.87
C ILE A 6 2.31 12.76 -44.10
N ILE A 7 3.53 12.34 -43.82
CA ILE A 7 3.80 11.31 -42.82
C ILE A 7 3.07 11.79 -41.57
N SER A 8 1.97 11.13 -41.22
CA SER A 8 1.28 11.35 -39.96
C SER A 8 2.30 11.10 -38.86
N THR A 9 2.81 12.18 -38.27
CA THR A 9 3.68 12.13 -37.08
C THR A 9 2.88 11.81 -35.81
N ASP A 10 1.57 11.58 -35.97
CA ASP A 10 0.71 11.18 -34.88
C ASP A 10 1.01 9.74 -34.48
N SER A 11 1.18 9.50 -33.18
CA SER A 11 1.35 8.17 -32.63
C SER A 11 0.24 7.90 -31.62
N LEU A 12 -0.32 6.69 -31.68
CA LEU A 12 -1.30 6.20 -30.72
C LEU A 12 -0.85 4.84 -30.22
N SER A 13 -0.72 4.69 -28.91
CA SER A 13 -0.46 3.42 -28.25
C SER A 13 -1.51 3.17 -27.17
N LEU A 14 -1.91 1.90 -27.04
CA LEU A 14 -2.85 1.43 -26.04
C LEU A 14 -2.15 0.35 -25.22
N ILE A 15 -2.23 0.45 -23.88
CA ILE A 15 -1.53 -0.44 -22.97
C ILE A 15 -2.47 -0.80 -21.81
N PRO A 16 -2.74 -2.10 -21.54
CA PRO A 16 -3.37 -2.51 -20.29
C PRO A 16 -2.47 -2.14 -19.11
N VAL A 17 -3.03 -1.47 -18.12
CA VAL A 17 -2.29 -1.01 -16.94
C VAL A 17 -2.53 -1.93 -15.77
N ASP A 18 -3.81 -2.21 -15.49
CA ASP A 18 -4.20 -2.99 -14.33
C ASP A 18 -5.63 -3.53 -14.47
N SER A 19 -6.03 -4.43 -13.57
CA SER A 19 -7.36 -5.03 -13.55
C SER A 19 -7.83 -5.32 -12.12
N THR A 20 -9.15 -5.27 -11.94
CA THR A 20 -9.82 -5.81 -10.75
C THR A 20 -10.64 -7.04 -11.14
N LEU A 21 -11.46 -7.56 -10.22
CA LEU A 21 -12.43 -8.61 -10.57
C LEU A 21 -13.45 -8.16 -11.62
N THR A 22 -13.72 -6.85 -11.74
CA THR A 22 -14.85 -6.31 -12.53
C THR A 22 -14.49 -5.08 -13.35
N SER A 23 -13.21 -4.70 -13.45
CA SER A 23 -12.79 -3.55 -14.22
C SER A 23 -11.37 -3.71 -14.77
N ILE A 24 -11.07 -2.99 -15.85
CA ILE A 24 -9.77 -2.95 -16.50
C ILE A 24 -9.36 -1.49 -16.70
N LYS A 25 -8.12 -1.16 -16.35
CA LYS A 25 -7.50 0.15 -16.62
C LYS A 25 -6.62 0.07 -17.84
N LEU A 26 -6.78 1.04 -18.73
CA LEU A 26 -6.06 1.15 -19.99
C LEU A 26 -5.41 2.53 -20.08
N ARG A 27 -4.12 2.57 -20.43
CA ARG A 27 -3.39 3.79 -20.70
C ARG A 27 -3.34 4.01 -22.21
N ILE A 28 -3.74 5.20 -22.62
CA ILE A 28 -3.66 5.67 -23.99
C ILE A 28 -2.57 6.74 -24.04
N ILE A 29 -1.58 6.52 -24.91
CA ILE A 29 -0.48 7.44 -25.15
C ILE A 29 -0.68 8.03 -26.55
N THR A 30 -0.76 9.35 -26.62
CA THR A 30 -0.95 10.09 -27.85
C THR A 30 0.16 11.10 -28.06
N LYS A 31 0.63 11.19 -29.29
CA LYS A 31 1.38 12.34 -29.77
C LYS A 31 0.72 12.81 -31.05
N SER A 32 0.53 14.11 -31.19
CA SER A 32 0.05 14.74 -32.41
C SER A 32 0.65 16.13 -32.56
N GLN A 33 1.06 16.43 -33.80
CA GLN A 33 1.50 17.77 -34.17
C GLN A 33 0.33 18.71 -34.47
N ASN A 34 -0.88 18.16 -34.65
CA ASN A 34 -2.06 18.94 -35.00
C ASN A 34 -3.33 18.37 -34.31
N PRO A 35 -3.43 18.51 -32.98
CA PRO A 35 -4.52 17.89 -32.20
C PRO A 35 -5.92 18.34 -32.64
N GLY A 36 -6.08 19.59 -33.11
CA GLY A 36 -7.25 20.07 -33.86
C GLY A 36 -8.62 19.64 -33.31
N LEU A 37 -9.57 19.37 -34.21
CA LEU A 37 -10.93 18.86 -33.91
C LEU A 37 -10.98 17.32 -33.91
N ARG A 38 -9.85 16.67 -33.64
CA ARG A 38 -9.72 15.22 -33.59
C ARG A 38 -10.06 14.71 -32.21
N LYS A 39 -10.55 13.47 -32.16
CA LYS A 39 -10.94 12.82 -30.91
C LYS A 39 -10.22 11.48 -30.78
N VAL A 40 -9.95 11.09 -29.54
CA VAL A 40 -9.57 9.73 -29.20
C VAL A 40 -10.82 8.98 -28.78
N LYS A 41 -10.99 7.76 -29.29
CA LYS A 41 -12.04 6.84 -28.89
C LYS A 41 -11.42 5.52 -28.43
N LEU A 42 -11.92 4.99 -27.32
CA LEU A 42 -11.56 3.68 -26.80
C LEU A 42 -12.76 2.74 -26.91
N PHE A 43 -12.52 1.55 -27.46
CA PHE A 43 -13.54 0.52 -27.60
C PHE A 43 -13.13 -0.77 -26.90
N ARG A 44 -14.12 -1.43 -26.31
CA ARG A 44 -14.07 -2.85 -25.96
C ARG A 44 -14.69 -3.63 -27.11
N LEU A 45 -13.96 -4.60 -27.65
CA LEU A 45 -14.41 -5.44 -28.75
C LEU A 45 -15.23 -6.60 -28.18
N SER A 46 -16.31 -6.98 -28.85
CA SER A 46 -17.05 -8.18 -28.46
C SER A 46 -16.25 -9.45 -28.75
N ASP A 47 -16.54 -10.50 -28.00
CA ASP A 47 -16.00 -11.84 -28.23
C ASP A 47 -16.57 -12.46 -29.50
N ASP A 48 -17.81 -12.13 -29.84
CA ASP A 48 -18.45 -12.55 -31.09
C ASP A 48 -18.32 -11.48 -32.17
N SER A 49 -18.14 -11.92 -33.42
CA SER A 49 -17.95 -11.04 -34.57
C SER A 49 -19.23 -10.30 -35.00
N THR A 50 -20.33 -10.46 -34.26
CA THR A 50 -21.68 -10.00 -34.63
C THR A 50 -22.23 -8.89 -33.73
N SER A 51 -21.70 -8.74 -32.51
CA SER A 51 -22.15 -7.78 -31.50
C SER A 51 -21.61 -6.37 -31.69
N GLY A 52 -20.65 -6.17 -32.60
CA GLY A 52 -19.96 -4.89 -32.75
C GLY A 52 -19.01 -4.56 -31.59
N GLU A 53 -18.66 -3.27 -31.48
CA GLU A 53 -17.73 -2.74 -30.49
C GLU A 53 -18.47 -1.81 -29.51
N VAL A 54 -18.08 -1.81 -28.23
CA VAL A 54 -18.65 -0.95 -27.20
C VAL A 54 -17.73 0.26 -26.99
N LEU A 55 -18.24 1.46 -27.21
CA LEU A 55 -17.50 2.70 -26.90
C LEU A 55 -17.39 2.88 -25.38
N ILE A 56 -16.16 2.89 -24.87
CA ILE A 56 -15.84 3.06 -23.45
C ILE A 56 -15.62 4.54 -23.12
N SER A 57 -14.88 5.25 -23.97
CA SER A 57 -14.58 6.67 -23.76
C SER A 57 -14.34 7.39 -25.08
N GLU A 58 -14.72 8.66 -25.12
CA GLU A 58 -14.45 9.59 -26.20
C GLU A 58 -14.02 10.94 -25.61
N TYR A 59 -12.88 11.47 -26.06
CA TYR A 59 -12.36 12.76 -25.60
C TYR A 59 -11.53 13.45 -26.69
N PRO A 60 -11.29 14.78 -26.58
CA PRO A 60 -10.45 15.51 -27.53
C PRO A 60 -9.02 14.94 -27.58
N LEU A 61 -8.41 14.89 -28.77
CA LEU A 61 -7.02 14.48 -28.90
C LEU A 61 -6.11 15.49 -28.18
N THR A 62 -5.34 15.01 -27.20
CA THR A 62 -4.32 15.79 -26.49
C THR A 62 -2.97 15.09 -26.59
N ASN A 63 -1.89 15.75 -26.17
CA ASN A 63 -0.56 15.15 -26.04
C ASN A 63 -0.29 14.61 -24.62
N ASN A 64 -1.37 14.40 -23.84
CA ASN A 64 -1.28 13.91 -22.47
C ASN A 64 -1.67 12.44 -22.43
N ASP A 65 -0.87 11.65 -21.73
CA ASP A 65 -1.21 10.28 -21.38
C ASP A 65 -2.52 10.27 -20.60
N THR A 66 -3.45 9.41 -21.00
CA THR A 66 -4.77 9.31 -20.39
C THR A 66 -5.00 7.89 -19.92
N VAL A 67 -5.42 7.72 -18.66
CA VAL A 67 -5.82 6.42 -18.12
C VAL A 67 -7.34 6.36 -18.08
N ILE A 68 -7.91 5.34 -18.72
CA ILE A 68 -9.35 5.10 -18.77
C ILE A 68 -9.67 3.81 -18.03
N LEU A 69 -10.72 3.85 -17.21
CA LEU A 69 -11.28 2.69 -16.53
C LEU A 69 -12.47 2.16 -17.34
N ASP A 70 -12.40 0.91 -17.78
CA ASP A 70 -13.56 0.16 -18.22
C ASP A 70 -14.10 -0.67 -17.06
N ASN A 71 -15.27 -0.29 -16.53
CA ASN A 71 -16.03 -1.04 -15.53
C ASN A 71 -17.43 -1.41 -16.05
N ASN A 72 -17.60 -1.47 -17.37
CA ASN A 72 -18.88 -1.72 -18.02
C ASN A 72 -19.98 -0.74 -17.58
N GLN A 73 -19.66 0.56 -17.52
CA GLN A 73 -20.58 1.62 -17.07
C GLN A 73 -21.16 1.37 -15.66
N GLY A 74 -20.36 0.76 -14.79
CA GLY A 74 -20.76 0.40 -13.42
C GLY A 74 -21.43 -0.97 -13.27
N ASN A 75 -21.76 -1.66 -14.36
CA ASN A 75 -22.32 -3.02 -14.30
C ASN A 75 -21.27 -4.09 -13.96
N GLY A 76 -19.98 -3.75 -14.08
CA GLY A 76 -18.88 -4.68 -13.91
C GLY A 76 -18.63 -5.54 -15.15
N LEU A 77 -17.35 -5.81 -15.39
CA LEU A 77 -16.87 -6.84 -16.31
C LEU A 77 -17.03 -8.23 -15.69
N THR A 78 -17.09 -9.25 -16.55
CA THR A 78 -17.14 -10.67 -16.18
C THR A 78 -15.82 -11.08 -15.52
N LEU A 79 -15.92 -11.82 -14.42
CA LEU A 79 -14.78 -12.33 -13.64
C LEU A 79 -13.89 -13.28 -14.48
N GLY A 80 -12.56 -13.13 -14.36
CA GLY A 80 -11.58 -14.00 -15.01
C GLY A 80 -11.61 -14.03 -16.54
N HIS A 81 -12.27 -13.06 -17.17
CA HIS A 81 -12.55 -13.04 -18.60
C HIS A 81 -11.54 -12.17 -19.35
N GLU A 82 -11.18 -12.57 -20.57
CA GLU A 82 -10.24 -11.87 -21.44
C GLU A 82 -10.98 -10.95 -22.42
N TYR A 83 -10.74 -9.66 -22.31
CA TYR A 83 -11.33 -8.64 -23.17
C TYR A 83 -10.32 -8.10 -24.17
N ARG A 84 -10.77 -7.84 -25.39
CA ARG A 84 -10.00 -7.14 -26.43
C ARG A 84 -10.36 -5.66 -26.46
N TYR A 85 -9.35 -4.81 -26.63
CA TYR A 85 -9.52 -3.35 -26.69
C TYR A 85 -8.82 -2.74 -27.89
N ARG A 86 -9.42 -1.68 -28.43
CA ARG A 86 -8.86 -0.88 -29.52
C ARG A 86 -9.05 0.61 -29.22
N ALA A 87 -7.96 1.37 -29.35
CA ALA A 87 -8.03 2.83 -29.35
C ALA A 87 -7.87 3.34 -30.77
N MET A 88 -8.56 4.43 -31.11
CA MET A 88 -8.38 5.12 -32.37
C MET A 88 -8.44 6.63 -32.24
N ILE A 89 -7.70 7.32 -33.11
CA ILE A 89 -7.87 8.73 -33.39
C ILE A 89 -8.91 8.85 -34.51
N PHE A 90 -9.89 9.71 -34.34
CA PHE A 90 -10.94 9.98 -35.31
C PHE A 90 -10.97 11.48 -35.65
N ASP A 91 -10.86 11.79 -36.93
CA ASP A 91 -10.97 13.15 -37.46
C ASP A 91 -12.40 13.42 -37.90
N SER A 92 -13.08 14.30 -37.15
CA SER A 92 -14.49 14.62 -37.37
C SER A 92 -14.79 15.35 -38.70
N HIS A 93 -13.78 15.95 -39.32
CA HIS A 93 -13.95 16.74 -40.55
C HIS A 93 -13.75 15.88 -41.79
N THR A 94 -12.75 15.00 -41.74
CA THR A 94 -12.40 14.13 -42.87
C THR A 94 -13.04 12.75 -42.79
N GLY A 95 -13.53 12.35 -41.62
CA GLY A 95 -14.02 11.00 -41.35
C GLY A 95 -12.92 9.94 -41.27
N GLN A 96 -11.65 10.33 -41.37
CA GLN A 96 -10.53 9.40 -41.29
C GLN A 96 -10.29 8.91 -39.87
N SER A 97 -9.84 7.67 -39.74
CA SER A 97 -9.45 7.08 -38.46
C SER A 97 -8.11 6.37 -38.54
N TYR A 98 -7.39 6.40 -37.42
CA TYR A 98 -6.12 5.70 -37.23
C TYR A 98 -6.20 4.91 -35.92
N SER A 99 -6.01 3.59 -35.98
CA SER A 99 -6.13 2.71 -34.81
C SER A 99 -4.76 2.30 -34.27
N ALA A 100 -4.65 2.21 -32.96
CA ALA A 100 -3.55 1.51 -32.32
C ALA A 100 -3.71 -0.01 -32.52
N ARG A 101 -2.63 -0.74 -32.25
CA ARG A 101 -2.68 -2.19 -32.11
C ARG A 101 -3.68 -2.56 -31.02
N GLU A 102 -4.49 -3.59 -31.29
CA GLU A 102 -5.39 -4.16 -30.29
C GLU A 102 -4.59 -4.77 -29.14
N VAL A 103 -5.16 -4.68 -27.94
CA VAL A 103 -4.60 -5.30 -26.73
C VAL A 103 -5.61 -6.22 -26.08
N ILE A 104 -5.09 -7.25 -25.41
CA ILE A 104 -5.88 -8.15 -24.58
C ILE A 104 -5.61 -7.78 -23.13
N ALA A 105 -6.67 -7.69 -22.33
CA ALA A 105 -6.60 -7.48 -20.90
C ALA A 105 -7.60 -8.42 -20.21
N LYS A 106 -7.24 -8.92 -19.04
CA LYS A 106 -8.03 -9.93 -18.33
C LYS A 106 -8.48 -9.39 -16.98
N THR A 107 -9.73 -9.60 -16.61
CA THR A 107 -10.16 -9.37 -15.22
C THR A 107 -9.56 -10.41 -14.29
N LEU A 108 -9.37 -10.05 -13.03
CA LEU A 108 -8.82 -10.95 -12.03
C LEU A 108 -9.78 -12.11 -11.72
N THR A 109 -9.24 -13.19 -11.17
CA THR A 109 -10.00 -14.29 -10.54
C THR A 109 -10.03 -14.10 -9.03
N LEU A 110 -10.87 -14.84 -8.31
CA LEU A 110 -10.78 -14.89 -6.85
C LEU A 110 -9.45 -15.53 -6.42
N THR A 111 -8.87 -15.06 -5.31
CA THR A 111 -7.73 -15.72 -4.67
C THR A 111 -8.19 -16.70 -3.59
N SER A 112 -7.37 -17.73 -3.33
CA SER A 112 -7.66 -18.77 -2.35
C SER A 112 -7.28 -18.35 -0.93
N ASP A 113 -8.05 -18.86 0.03
CA ASP A 113 -7.81 -18.78 1.48
C ASP A 113 -6.91 -19.93 2.00
N ASP A 114 -6.45 -20.82 1.10
CA ASP A 114 -5.69 -22.02 1.46
C ASP A 114 -4.22 -21.71 1.79
N TYR A 115 -3.98 -21.37 3.05
CA TYR A 115 -2.65 -21.17 3.61
C TYR A 115 -2.29 -22.24 4.65
N ILE A 116 -1.02 -22.63 4.68
CA ILE A 116 -0.42 -23.42 5.75
C ILE A 116 0.40 -22.49 6.61
N TRP A 117 0.09 -22.45 7.90
CA TRP A 117 0.72 -21.53 8.84
C TRP A 117 1.79 -22.25 9.68
N ALA A 118 2.93 -21.59 9.83
CA ALA A 118 3.97 -21.94 10.78
C ALA A 118 4.13 -20.83 11.82
N GLU A 119 4.37 -21.20 13.07
CA GLU A 119 4.59 -20.29 14.19
C GLU A 119 6.06 -20.33 14.62
N TYR A 120 6.60 -19.14 14.93
CA TYR A 120 7.91 -18.96 15.55
C TYR A 120 7.74 -18.08 16.79
N THR A 121 8.17 -18.60 17.95
CA THR A 121 8.04 -17.92 19.25
C THR A 121 9.39 -17.40 19.73
N PHE A 122 9.42 -16.16 20.24
CA PHE A 122 10.65 -15.50 20.66
C PHE A 122 10.51 -14.79 22.01
N GLY A 123 11.65 -14.73 22.70
CA GLY A 123 11.83 -13.93 23.90
C GLY A 123 11.14 -14.46 25.16
N GLU A 124 11.24 -13.62 26.19
CA GLU A 124 10.71 -13.77 27.53
C GLU A 124 9.70 -12.65 27.82
N PHE A 125 9.15 -12.63 29.04
CA PHE A 125 8.16 -11.66 29.51
C PHE A 125 8.44 -10.24 28.98
N GLN A 126 7.37 -9.61 28.47
CA GLN A 126 7.34 -8.30 27.79
C GLN A 126 7.85 -8.28 26.34
N SER A 127 8.32 -9.37 25.74
CA SER A 127 8.74 -9.31 24.33
C SER A 127 7.57 -9.02 23.38
N GLN A 128 7.78 -8.15 22.39
CA GLN A 128 6.80 -7.84 21.36
C GLN A 128 7.41 -7.54 19.99
N LEU A 129 6.63 -7.81 18.94
CA LEU A 129 6.95 -7.42 17.57
C LEU A 129 5.77 -6.65 16.97
N ASN A 130 6.08 -5.52 16.31
CA ASN A 130 5.10 -4.57 15.81
C ASN A 130 5.17 -4.42 14.28
N GLY A 131 6.37 -4.56 13.70
CA GLY A 131 6.60 -4.41 12.26
C GLY A 131 7.20 -5.67 11.66
N VAL A 132 6.87 -5.94 10.39
CA VAL A 132 7.51 -6.99 9.60
C VAL A 132 7.66 -6.55 8.16
N TRP A 133 8.83 -6.82 7.58
CA TRP A 133 9.15 -6.57 6.18
C TRP A 133 10.03 -7.70 5.66
N ALA A 134 9.99 -7.96 4.35
CA ALA A 134 10.85 -8.95 3.73
C ALA A 134 11.21 -8.57 2.30
N SER A 135 12.47 -8.80 1.92
CA SER A 135 12.91 -8.70 0.53
C SER A 135 12.51 -9.96 -0.27
N SER A 136 12.49 -11.11 0.41
CA SER A 136 12.09 -12.41 -0.12
C SER A 136 11.44 -13.26 0.97
N GLU A 137 10.95 -14.45 0.64
CA GLU A 137 10.40 -15.38 1.64
C GLU A 137 11.43 -15.80 2.70
N ASN A 138 12.71 -15.72 2.34
CA ASN A 138 13.87 -16.18 3.11
C ASN A 138 14.76 -15.03 3.58
N ASP A 139 14.29 -13.79 3.53
CA ASP A 139 15.01 -12.63 4.04
C ASP A 139 14.01 -11.67 4.68
N VAL A 140 13.80 -11.84 5.98
CA VAL A 140 12.67 -11.26 6.73
C VAL A 140 13.19 -10.53 7.96
N TYR A 141 12.73 -9.30 8.14
CA TYR A 141 13.02 -8.49 9.31
C TYR A 141 11.73 -8.27 10.10
N ALA A 142 11.79 -8.46 11.41
CA ALA A 142 10.70 -8.13 12.33
C ALA A 142 11.22 -7.23 13.45
N PHE A 143 10.54 -6.12 13.68
CA PHE A 143 10.96 -5.08 14.63
C PHE A 143 9.93 -4.88 15.74
N GLY A 144 10.45 -4.53 16.92
CA GLY A 144 9.71 -4.29 18.16
C GLY A 144 10.74 -4.25 19.30
N TYR A 145 10.58 -5.13 20.28
CA TYR A 145 11.65 -5.43 21.22
C TYR A 145 11.54 -6.86 21.77
N ILE A 146 12.68 -7.56 21.85
CA ILE A 146 12.79 -8.93 22.35
C ILE A 146 13.61 -8.90 23.63
N VAL A 147 13.04 -9.40 24.72
CA VAL A 147 13.74 -9.62 25.99
C VAL A 147 14.27 -11.04 26.01
N LYS A 148 15.58 -11.22 26.27
CA LYS A 148 16.20 -12.53 26.41
C LYS A 148 17.40 -12.46 27.35
N ASN A 149 17.45 -13.33 28.36
CA ASN A 149 18.54 -13.36 29.35
C ASN A 149 18.80 -11.99 30.01
N GLY A 150 17.74 -11.22 30.28
CA GLY A 150 17.85 -9.86 30.86
C GLY A 150 18.39 -8.78 29.92
N GLN A 151 18.57 -9.08 28.62
CA GLN A 151 18.95 -8.11 27.59
C GLN A 151 17.77 -7.80 26.68
N ILE A 152 17.74 -6.58 26.14
CA ILE A 152 16.75 -6.12 25.16
C ILE A 152 17.42 -6.06 23.79
N TYR A 153 16.75 -6.60 22.78
CA TYR A 153 17.11 -6.57 21.37
C TYR A 153 15.98 -5.85 20.61
N GLY A 154 16.27 -5.08 19.57
CA GLY A 154 15.25 -4.30 18.86
C GLY A 154 14.49 -5.07 17.78
N GLY A 155 14.91 -6.30 17.46
CA GLY A 155 14.22 -7.10 16.47
C GLY A 155 14.87 -8.43 16.16
N LEU A 156 14.44 -9.02 15.04
CA LEU A 156 14.86 -10.30 14.51
C LEU A 156 15.10 -10.21 13.00
N HIS A 157 16.08 -10.96 12.51
CA HIS A 157 16.35 -11.15 11.08
C HIS A 157 16.36 -12.65 10.74
N PHE A 158 15.64 -13.03 9.69
CA PHE A 158 15.65 -14.39 9.14
C PHE A 158 16.49 -14.44 7.88
N ASP A 159 17.51 -15.29 7.86
CA ASP A 159 18.44 -15.47 6.73
C ASP A 159 18.04 -16.61 5.77
N GLY A 160 16.85 -17.17 5.94
CA GLY A 160 16.36 -18.34 5.20
C GLY A 160 16.60 -19.67 5.91
N ASN A 161 17.47 -19.69 6.92
CA ASN A 161 17.77 -20.87 7.71
C ASN A 161 17.43 -20.68 9.19
N LYS A 162 17.72 -19.51 9.75
CA LYS A 162 17.55 -19.23 11.18
C LYS A 162 17.18 -17.77 11.43
N TRP A 163 16.58 -17.54 12.59
CA TRP A 163 16.31 -16.22 13.12
C TRP A 163 17.45 -15.77 14.04
N GLU A 164 17.97 -14.58 13.80
CA GLU A 164 19.01 -13.92 14.60
C GLU A 164 18.47 -12.65 15.26
N LEU A 165 18.98 -12.33 16.45
CA LEU A 165 18.56 -11.14 17.20
C LEU A 165 19.32 -9.91 16.70
N ILE A 166 18.58 -8.81 16.51
CA ILE A 166 19.15 -7.50 16.13
C ILE A 166 19.32 -6.67 17.39
N LYS A 167 20.57 -6.28 17.69
CA LYS A 167 20.91 -5.47 18.88
C LYS A 167 21.06 -3.97 18.56
N ASP A 168 21.61 -3.65 17.40
CA ASP A 168 22.11 -2.29 17.09
C ASP A 168 21.08 -1.42 16.34
N ALA A 169 19.83 -1.88 16.25
CA ALA A 169 18.68 -1.13 15.75
C ALA A 169 17.43 -1.60 16.47
N GLY A 170 16.42 -0.73 16.57
CA GLY A 170 15.13 -1.06 17.17
C GLY A 170 14.02 -0.12 16.70
N GLY A 171 12.80 -0.42 17.13
CA GLY A 171 11.63 0.41 16.84
C GLY A 171 10.38 -0.40 16.54
N TYR A 172 9.31 0.28 16.14
CA TYR A 172 7.99 -0.31 15.89
C TYR A 172 7.74 -0.63 14.41
N SER A 173 8.40 0.07 13.50
CA SER A 173 8.18 -0.04 12.06
C SER A 173 9.45 -0.43 11.33
N VAL A 174 9.28 -1.17 10.23
CA VAL A 174 10.35 -1.62 9.35
C VAL A 174 9.87 -1.54 7.89
N PHE A 175 10.73 -1.05 7.02
CA PHE A 175 10.51 -0.98 5.59
C PHE A 175 11.84 -1.13 4.86
N GLY A 176 11.84 -1.60 3.62
CA GLY A 176 13.08 -1.78 2.89
C GLY A 176 12.86 -1.83 1.38
N PHE A 177 13.97 -1.68 0.67
CA PHE A 177 14.02 -1.67 -0.79
C PHE A 177 14.79 -2.88 -1.33
N SER A 178 15.69 -3.46 -0.54
CA SER A 178 16.43 -4.67 -0.88
C SER A 178 16.99 -5.36 0.37
N ALA A 179 17.58 -6.55 0.23
CA ALA A 179 18.25 -7.24 1.33
C ALA A 179 19.40 -6.44 1.96
N SER A 180 19.95 -5.45 1.24
CA SER A 180 21.04 -4.58 1.70
C SER A 180 20.59 -3.14 1.90
N ASP A 181 19.29 -2.88 1.97
CA ASP A 181 18.72 -1.55 2.12
C ASP A 181 17.39 -1.67 2.89
N VAL A 182 17.52 -1.64 4.22
CA VAL A 182 16.43 -1.84 5.17
C VAL A 182 16.45 -0.74 6.22
N TRP A 183 15.28 -0.26 6.60
CA TRP A 183 15.09 0.88 7.48
C TRP A 183 14.17 0.49 8.63
N ALA A 184 14.49 0.96 9.83
CA ALA A 184 13.70 0.75 11.04
C ALA A 184 13.47 2.07 11.79
N ALA A 185 12.28 2.22 12.38
CA ALA A 185 11.88 3.43 13.10
C ALA A 185 11.06 3.11 14.36
N GLY A 186 11.27 3.86 15.46
CA GLY A 186 10.50 3.70 16.71
C GLY A 186 11.02 4.43 17.95
N GLY A 187 12.20 5.02 17.85
CA GLY A 187 12.80 5.92 18.83
C GLY A 187 13.82 6.84 18.16
N GLY A 188 14.47 6.29 17.13
CA GLY A 188 15.22 6.99 16.10
C GLY A 188 14.90 6.43 14.72
N LEU A 189 15.75 6.75 13.74
CA LEU A 189 15.75 6.16 12.40
C LEU A 189 17.07 5.42 12.18
N PHE A 190 16.98 4.15 11.79
CA PHE A 190 18.12 3.27 11.55
C PHE A 190 18.13 2.79 10.11
N HIS A 191 19.30 2.76 9.48
CA HIS A 191 19.50 2.23 8.12
C HIS A 191 20.49 1.07 8.14
N TYR A 192 20.08 -0.06 7.58
CA TYR A 192 20.93 -1.19 7.28
C TYR A 192 21.50 -1.06 5.87
N ASP A 193 22.82 -0.90 5.78
CA ASP A 193 23.55 -0.68 4.52
C ASP A 193 24.01 -1.98 3.82
N GLY A 194 23.48 -3.14 4.25
CA GLY A 194 23.94 -4.46 3.83
C GLY A 194 25.11 -5.02 4.63
N ILE A 195 25.66 -4.25 5.57
CA ILE A 195 26.75 -4.66 6.44
C ILE A 195 26.35 -4.47 7.90
N LYS A 196 25.83 -3.30 8.25
CA LYS A 196 25.50 -2.91 9.62
C LYS A 196 24.33 -1.94 9.68
N TRP A 197 23.75 -1.83 10.86
CA TRP A 197 22.79 -0.80 11.18
C TRP A 197 23.50 0.51 11.55
N ILE A 198 23.01 1.61 11.00
CA ILE A 198 23.52 2.97 11.20
C ILE A 198 22.39 3.82 11.78
N PRO A 199 22.52 4.35 13.02
CA PRO A 199 21.59 5.34 13.54
C PRO A 199 21.80 6.69 12.83
N LEU A 200 20.70 7.39 12.54
CA LEU A 200 20.70 8.67 11.81
C LEU A 200 20.15 9.85 12.63
N ASP A 201 19.57 9.57 13.78
CA ASP A 201 19.02 10.55 14.71
C ASP A 201 20.07 11.04 15.71
N GLU A 202 20.86 10.13 16.29
CA GLU A 202 21.84 10.45 17.32
C GLU A 202 23.12 9.60 17.26
N ARG A 203 24.17 10.08 17.95
CA ARG A 203 25.37 9.31 18.27
C ARG A 203 25.82 9.56 19.70
N VAL A 204 26.52 8.60 20.28
CA VAL A 204 27.10 8.70 21.62
C VAL A 204 28.55 9.17 21.52
N GLU A 205 28.89 10.27 22.20
CA GLU A 205 30.24 10.80 22.36
C GLU A 205 30.61 10.85 23.85
N GLY A 206 31.34 9.85 24.33
CA GLY A 206 31.61 9.68 25.77
C GLY A 206 30.32 9.37 26.53
N ASP A 207 29.96 10.20 27.50
CA ASP A 207 28.73 10.07 28.28
C ASP A 207 27.57 10.92 27.70
N HIS A 208 27.77 11.58 26.56
CA HIS A 208 26.81 12.52 25.98
C HIS A 208 26.16 11.94 24.72
N VAL A 209 24.86 12.22 24.56
CA VAL A 209 24.11 11.95 23.33
C VAL A 209 24.11 13.21 22.47
N VAL A 210 24.54 13.09 21.21
CA VAL A 210 24.66 14.19 20.25
C VAL A 210 23.73 13.92 19.08
N PRO A 211 22.76 14.83 18.80
CA PRO A 211 21.91 14.70 17.63
C PRO A 211 22.73 14.74 16.33
N ILE A 212 22.52 13.76 15.45
CA ILE A 212 23.02 13.78 14.07
C ILE A 212 22.08 14.64 13.22
N ASP A 213 20.78 14.41 13.34
CA ASP A 213 19.73 15.21 12.74
C ASP A 213 18.75 15.66 13.83
N THR A 214 18.60 16.97 13.98
CA THR A 214 17.74 17.56 15.02
C THR A 214 16.27 17.19 14.85
N VAL A 215 15.75 17.13 13.62
CA VAL A 215 14.34 16.81 13.39
C VAL A 215 14.07 15.35 13.73
N LEU A 216 14.97 14.45 13.33
CA LEU A 216 14.86 13.03 13.70
C LEU A 216 14.91 12.84 15.22
N PHE A 217 15.84 13.53 15.88
CA PHE A 217 16.02 13.44 17.33
C PHE A 217 14.84 14.00 18.14
N THR A 218 14.26 15.13 17.74
CA THR A 218 13.19 15.78 18.54
C THR A 218 11.79 15.24 18.25
N HIS A 219 11.61 14.45 17.19
CA HIS A 219 10.31 13.87 16.80
C HIS A 219 10.26 12.33 16.95
N GLY A 220 11.29 11.68 17.51
CA GLY A 220 11.14 10.33 18.03
C GLY A 220 10.13 10.35 19.20
N ALA A 221 9.08 9.53 19.25
CA ALA A 221 8.92 8.18 18.73
C ALA A 221 8.07 8.04 17.44
N TYR A 222 8.57 7.25 16.49
CA TYR A 222 7.92 6.97 15.21
C TYR A 222 7.11 5.67 15.23
N LEU A 223 5.84 5.71 14.85
CA LEU A 223 5.00 4.51 14.76
C LEU A 223 4.89 3.97 13.34
N ALA A 224 5.09 4.82 12.35
CA ALA A 224 4.93 4.49 10.93
C ALA A 224 6.19 4.83 10.13
N LEU A 225 6.48 3.99 9.13
CA LEU A 225 7.58 4.20 8.19
C LEU A 225 7.17 3.65 6.82
N TRP A 226 7.30 4.48 5.80
CA TRP A 226 7.11 4.07 4.40
C TRP A 226 7.93 4.98 3.50
N GLY A 227 8.32 4.50 2.32
CA GLY A 227 8.94 5.36 1.33
C GLY A 227 9.03 4.74 -0.05
N THR A 228 9.57 5.53 -0.98
CA THR A 228 9.76 5.10 -2.38
C THR A 228 11.22 4.81 -2.72
N SER A 229 12.14 5.34 -1.93
CA SER A 229 13.57 5.05 -1.97
C SER A 229 14.21 5.48 -0.65
N SER A 230 15.48 5.13 -0.46
CA SER A 230 16.30 5.54 0.69
C SER A 230 16.50 7.06 0.82
N ASN A 231 16.13 7.80 -0.23
CA ASN A 231 16.15 9.26 -0.27
C ASN A 231 14.73 9.87 -0.25
N ASN A 232 13.71 9.07 0.04
CA ASN A 232 12.33 9.53 0.15
C ASN A 232 11.58 8.58 1.10
N LEU A 233 11.66 8.88 2.38
CA LEU A 233 10.99 8.17 3.47
C LEU A 233 10.10 9.13 4.26
N TYR A 234 8.90 8.69 4.58
CA TYR A 234 7.97 9.37 5.48
C TYR A 234 7.87 8.59 6.78
N LEU A 235 7.99 9.30 7.90
CA LEU A 235 7.89 8.78 9.25
C LEU A 235 6.74 9.49 9.96
N GLY A 236 5.84 8.70 10.55
CA GLY A 236 4.74 9.22 11.35
C GLY A 236 5.05 9.09 12.83
N ASP A 237 4.88 10.15 13.60
CA ASP A 237 5.18 10.15 15.05
C ASP A 237 3.94 10.05 15.95
N GLU A 238 4.19 9.82 17.24
CA GLU A 238 3.17 9.78 18.30
C GLU A 238 2.48 11.14 18.51
N GLY A 239 3.13 12.24 18.14
CA GLY A 239 2.60 13.59 18.23
C GLY A 239 1.62 13.98 17.11
N GLY A 240 1.49 13.14 16.07
CA GLY A 240 0.65 13.44 14.91
C GLY A 240 1.37 14.21 13.80
N TYR A 241 2.69 14.31 13.85
CA TYR A 241 3.50 14.89 12.77
C TYR A 241 3.94 13.83 11.76
N ILE A 242 4.25 14.30 10.55
CA ILE A 242 4.96 13.52 9.54
C ILE A 242 6.32 14.19 9.29
N VAL A 243 7.37 13.39 9.44
CA VAL A 243 8.75 13.76 9.08
C VAL A 243 9.07 13.14 7.72
N HIS A 244 9.67 13.91 6.83
CA HIS A 244 10.16 13.44 5.54
C HIS A 244 11.69 13.48 5.52
N TRP A 245 12.29 12.35 5.17
CA TRP A 245 13.73 12.16 5.01
C TRP A 245 14.09 12.12 3.53
N ASP A 246 14.95 13.06 3.12
CA ASP A 246 15.34 13.26 1.72
C ASP A 246 16.63 12.52 1.29
N GLY A 247 17.16 11.65 2.16
CA GLY A 247 18.45 10.98 1.97
C GLY A 247 19.64 11.68 2.61
N ILE A 248 19.45 12.94 3.01
CA ILE A 248 20.50 13.79 3.61
C ILE A 248 20.04 14.32 4.96
N LYS A 249 18.81 14.83 5.03
CA LYS A 249 18.25 15.51 6.21
C LYS A 249 16.75 15.27 6.34
N ALA A 250 16.28 15.27 7.58
CA ALA A 250 14.86 15.28 7.88
C ALA A 250 14.27 16.70 7.90
N HIS A 251 13.02 16.80 7.46
CA HIS A 251 12.20 18.00 7.60
C HIS A 251 10.77 17.62 7.99
N LEU A 252 10.10 18.53 8.69
CA LEU A 252 8.68 18.37 9.01
C LEU A 252 7.84 18.73 7.80
N GLU A 253 6.90 17.85 7.48
CA GLU A 253 5.84 18.14 6.52
C GLU A 253 4.83 19.12 7.14
N ASN A 254 4.15 19.89 6.29
CA ASN A 254 3.13 20.84 6.75
C ASN A 254 1.79 20.12 7.04
N ILE A 255 1.82 19.26 8.05
CA ILE A 255 0.69 18.48 8.56
C ILE A 255 0.86 18.30 10.07
N HIS A 256 -0.26 18.37 10.78
CA HIS A 256 -0.34 17.99 12.18
C HIS A 256 -1.72 17.36 12.40
N ALA A 257 -1.75 16.04 12.54
CA ALA A 257 -2.94 15.30 12.90
C ALA A 257 -3.30 15.55 14.37
N SER A 258 -4.56 15.35 14.72
CA SER A 258 -5.04 15.57 16.09
C SER A 258 -4.55 14.49 17.07
N VAL A 259 -4.04 13.37 16.54
CA VAL A 259 -3.60 12.17 17.25
C VAL A 259 -2.44 11.52 16.48
N GLN A 260 -1.77 10.55 17.10
CA GLN A 260 -0.63 9.85 16.50
C GLN A 260 -0.87 9.32 15.08
N ILE A 261 0.16 9.41 14.23
CA ILE A 261 0.17 8.78 12.91
C ILE A 261 0.44 7.28 13.09
N ARG A 262 -0.55 6.44 12.83
CA ARG A 262 -0.49 4.99 13.06
C ARG A 262 0.11 4.23 11.88
N ASP A 263 -0.11 4.71 10.67
CA ASP A 263 0.34 4.03 9.45
C ASP A 263 0.54 5.01 8.30
N ILE A 264 1.49 4.71 7.43
CA ILE A 264 1.75 5.45 6.19
C ILE A 264 1.89 4.42 5.06
N TRP A 265 1.25 4.70 3.94
CA TRP A 265 1.37 3.89 2.74
C TRP A 265 1.20 4.75 1.49
N GLY A 266 1.97 4.47 0.45
CA GLY A 266 1.85 5.17 -0.82
C GLY A 266 2.09 4.25 -2.02
N VAL A 267 1.78 4.80 -3.19
CA VAL A 267 1.98 4.12 -4.49
C VAL A 267 3.00 4.84 -5.35
N SER A 268 3.34 6.09 -5.00
CA SER A 268 4.36 6.90 -5.66
C SER A 268 4.82 8.03 -4.74
N PRO A 269 5.89 8.78 -5.09
CA PRO A 269 6.32 9.95 -4.34
C PRO A 269 5.24 11.04 -4.20
N ASN A 270 4.27 11.05 -5.12
CA ASN A 270 3.23 12.09 -5.19
C ASN A 270 1.85 11.55 -4.80
N GLU A 271 1.77 10.33 -4.27
CA GLU A 271 0.52 9.74 -3.83
C GLU A 271 0.79 8.84 -2.62
N VAL A 272 0.73 9.50 -1.46
CA VAL A 272 1.00 8.91 -0.15
C VAL A 272 -0.20 9.17 0.75
N TYR A 273 -0.48 8.24 1.66
CA TYR A 273 -1.58 8.31 2.59
C TYR A 273 -1.07 8.06 4.00
N ALA A 274 -1.71 8.70 4.97
CA ALA A 274 -1.42 8.50 6.38
C ALA A 274 -2.73 8.32 7.15
N ALA A 275 -2.79 7.28 7.99
CA ALA A 275 -3.86 7.07 8.95
C ALA A 275 -3.40 7.53 10.33
N ALA A 276 -4.20 8.38 10.95
CA ALA A 276 -4.01 8.82 12.32
C ALA A 276 -5.19 8.34 13.18
N GLY A 277 -4.91 7.77 14.34
CA GLY A 277 -5.94 7.09 15.13
C GLY A 277 -5.65 7.02 16.62
N SER A 278 -6.67 7.28 17.42
CA SER A 278 -6.64 7.08 18.88
C SER A 278 -7.94 6.45 19.34
N TYR A 279 -7.82 5.31 20.02
CA TYR A 279 -8.95 4.67 20.67
C TYR A 279 -9.47 5.51 21.85
N VAL A 280 -8.55 6.10 22.62
CA VAL A 280 -8.87 6.87 23.83
C VAL A 280 -9.63 8.15 23.47
N ASP A 281 -9.19 8.84 22.43
CA ASP A 281 -9.79 10.11 22.03
C ASP A 281 -11.00 9.94 21.11
N GLY A 282 -11.24 8.73 20.60
CA GLY A 282 -12.29 8.49 19.61
C GLY A 282 -12.04 9.30 18.33
N ILE A 283 -10.81 9.26 17.80
CA ILE A 283 -10.42 10.00 16.60
C ILE A 283 -9.86 9.04 15.56
N GLY A 284 -10.30 9.21 14.31
CA GLY A 284 -9.70 8.64 13.11
C GLY A 284 -9.58 9.72 12.04
N GLU A 285 -8.40 9.97 11.52
CA GLU A 285 -8.14 10.95 10.47
C GLU A 285 -7.33 10.28 9.36
N LEU A 286 -7.71 10.54 8.11
CA LEU A 286 -7.05 9.98 6.94
C LEU A 286 -6.57 11.13 6.06
N TYR A 287 -5.29 11.12 5.73
CA TYR A 287 -4.63 12.15 4.95
C TYR A 287 -4.14 11.60 3.62
N LYS A 288 -4.06 12.48 2.61
CA LYS A 288 -3.44 12.22 1.32
C LYS A 288 -2.41 13.31 1.02
N PHE A 289 -1.23 12.90 0.59
CA PHE A 289 -0.22 13.73 -0.06
C PHE A 289 -0.36 13.62 -1.57
N ASP A 290 -0.38 14.76 -2.27
CA ASP A 290 -0.48 14.84 -3.74
C ASP A 290 0.85 15.19 -4.44
N GLY A 291 1.96 15.13 -3.71
CA GLY A 291 3.27 15.58 -4.16
C GLY A 291 3.61 17.03 -3.78
N GLN A 292 2.63 17.78 -3.27
CA GLN A 292 2.83 19.16 -2.83
C GLN A 292 2.29 19.40 -1.43
N ILE A 293 1.08 18.92 -1.14
CA ILE A 293 0.40 19.19 0.11
C ILE A 293 -0.25 17.94 0.70
N TRP A 294 -0.21 17.85 2.02
CA TRP A 294 -1.00 16.91 2.78
C TRP A 294 -2.39 17.49 3.04
N THR A 295 -3.43 16.74 2.70
CA THR A 295 -4.83 17.12 2.92
C THR A 295 -5.58 16.02 3.64
N MET A 296 -6.36 16.36 4.67
CA MET A 296 -7.27 15.42 5.31
C MET A 296 -8.42 15.09 4.36
N ILE A 297 -8.53 13.84 3.94
CA ILE A 297 -9.56 13.37 2.99
C ILE A 297 -10.73 12.70 3.68
N LYS A 298 -10.57 12.25 4.92
CA LYS A 298 -11.64 11.60 5.68
C LYS A 298 -11.40 11.71 7.18
N LYS A 299 -12.50 11.75 7.93
CA LYS A 299 -12.53 11.73 9.40
C LYS A 299 -13.56 10.70 9.88
N GLY A 300 -13.22 9.96 10.92
CA GLY A 300 -14.10 9.03 11.63
C GLY A 300 -14.84 9.69 12.79
N VAL A 301 -16.01 9.17 13.12
CA VAL A 301 -16.89 9.67 14.19
C VAL A 301 -17.55 8.54 14.97
N VAL A 302 -17.77 8.76 16.26
CA VAL A 302 -18.22 7.74 17.21
C VAL A 302 -19.57 7.13 16.87
N PHE A 303 -20.47 7.90 16.27
CA PHE A 303 -21.79 7.43 15.88
C PHE A 303 -22.03 7.86 14.43
N PRO A 304 -21.55 7.10 13.44
CA PRO A 304 -21.61 7.51 12.05
C PRO A 304 -23.05 7.51 11.53
N GLY A 305 -23.43 8.60 10.85
CA GLY A 305 -24.58 8.66 9.97
C GLY A 305 -24.27 8.11 8.57
N GLU A 306 -25.19 8.33 7.63
CA GLU A 306 -25.02 7.89 6.24
C GLU A 306 -23.81 8.60 5.58
N GLY A 307 -22.84 7.81 5.11
CA GLY A 307 -21.63 8.30 4.44
C GLY A 307 -20.50 8.76 5.36
N GLU A 308 -20.71 8.76 6.68
CA GLU A 308 -19.66 8.90 7.68
C GLU A 308 -18.98 7.55 7.93
N LEU A 309 -17.81 7.59 8.59
CA LEU A 309 -17.07 6.39 8.93
C LEU A 309 -16.89 6.29 10.44
N LYS A 310 -16.81 5.07 10.94
CA LYS A 310 -16.48 4.80 12.33
C LYS A 310 -14.97 4.93 12.58
N GLU A 311 -14.60 5.65 13.62
CA GLU A 311 -13.25 5.75 14.18
C GLU A 311 -12.85 4.48 14.96
N PRO A 312 -11.56 4.30 15.32
CA PRO A 312 -10.39 5.04 14.83
C PRO A 312 -9.89 4.50 13.48
N PHE A 313 -8.97 5.23 12.84
CA PHE A 313 -8.24 4.75 11.67
C PHE A 313 -6.81 4.38 12.09
N TRP A 314 -6.51 3.09 12.07
CA TRP A 314 -5.23 2.55 12.54
C TRP A 314 -4.27 2.20 11.41
N THR A 315 -4.78 1.92 10.23
CA THR A 315 -3.99 1.43 9.10
C THR A 315 -4.55 1.97 7.80
N VAL A 316 -3.69 2.17 6.80
CA VAL A 316 -4.10 2.53 5.44
C VAL A 316 -3.35 1.67 4.43
N TRP A 317 -4.06 1.25 3.39
CA TRP A 317 -3.46 0.58 2.25
C TRP A 317 -4.19 0.93 0.97
N THR A 318 -3.43 0.97 -0.11
CA THR A 318 -3.95 1.06 -1.47
C THR A 318 -3.03 0.32 -2.42
N TYR A 319 -3.60 -0.28 -3.46
CA TYR A 319 -2.83 -0.91 -4.52
C TYR A 319 -2.28 0.13 -5.51
N ASP A 320 -3.12 1.08 -5.93
CA ASP A 320 -2.81 2.00 -7.03
C ASP A 320 -3.47 3.39 -6.89
N GLY A 321 -3.95 3.74 -5.70
CA GLY A 321 -4.60 5.02 -5.40
C GLY A 321 -6.09 5.10 -5.78
N SER A 322 -6.62 4.18 -6.58
CA SER A 322 -8.03 4.23 -7.01
C SER A 322 -9.04 3.73 -5.99
N GLU A 323 -8.57 2.86 -5.10
CA GLU A 323 -9.29 2.40 -3.94
C GLU A 323 -8.39 2.60 -2.72
N ILE A 324 -8.93 3.25 -1.69
CA ILE A 324 -8.25 3.47 -0.41
C ILE A 324 -8.95 2.62 0.63
N ILE A 325 -8.19 1.82 1.37
CA ILE A 325 -8.72 0.96 2.42
C ILE A 325 -8.10 1.39 3.74
N THR A 326 -8.95 1.62 4.74
CA THR A 326 -8.53 1.92 6.12
C THR A 326 -9.17 0.95 7.10
N GLY A 327 -8.48 0.70 8.20
CA GLY A 327 -8.89 -0.25 9.24
C GLY A 327 -8.89 0.35 10.64
N GLY A 328 -9.53 -0.33 11.57
CA GLY A 328 -9.66 0.00 12.98
C GLY A 328 -10.81 -0.83 13.55
N ASN A 329 -11.85 -0.20 14.09
CA ASN A 329 -13.06 -0.93 14.47
C ASN A 329 -13.76 -1.62 13.28
N TYR A 330 -13.65 -1.04 12.09
CA TYR A 330 -14.26 -1.50 10.85
C TYR A 330 -13.23 -1.44 9.72
N VAL A 331 -13.51 -2.14 8.63
CA VAL A 331 -12.79 -1.93 7.36
C VAL A 331 -13.62 -0.99 6.51
N ALA A 332 -13.06 0.16 6.17
CA ALA A 332 -13.67 1.13 5.28
C ALA A 332 -12.93 1.16 3.93
N ARG A 333 -13.71 1.25 2.85
CA ARG A 333 -13.25 1.25 1.45
C ARG A 333 -13.75 2.50 0.76
N GLY A 334 -12.83 3.29 0.21
CA GLY A 334 -13.10 4.54 -0.49
C GLY A 334 -12.79 4.43 -1.98
N ILE A 335 -13.79 4.57 -2.83
CA ILE A 335 -13.65 4.49 -4.29
C ILE A 335 -14.32 5.71 -4.92
N GLY A 336 -13.56 6.51 -5.67
CA GLY A 336 -14.09 7.72 -6.32
C GLY A 336 -14.75 8.71 -5.35
N GLY A 337 -14.23 8.81 -4.12
CA GLY A 337 -14.75 9.67 -3.05
C GLY A 337 -15.97 9.11 -2.29
N LYS A 338 -16.55 7.99 -2.74
CA LYS A 338 -17.62 7.29 -2.02
C LYS A 338 -17.02 6.26 -1.08
N TRP A 339 -17.52 6.23 0.15
CA TRP A 339 -17.03 5.36 1.20
C TRP A 339 -18.09 4.35 1.62
N THR A 340 -17.64 3.12 1.85
CA THR A 340 -18.43 2.02 2.43
C THR A 340 -17.63 1.41 3.57
N GLU A 341 -18.29 0.96 4.62
CA GLU A 341 -17.63 0.26 5.72
C GLU A 341 -18.37 -1.01 6.12
N GLY A 342 -17.63 -1.96 6.68
CA GLY A 342 -18.16 -3.23 7.16
C GLY A 342 -17.29 -3.82 8.25
N GLY A 343 -17.93 -4.42 9.26
CA GLY A 343 -17.25 -5.08 10.35
C GLY A 343 -16.76 -6.46 9.90
N ILE A 344 -15.53 -6.80 10.26
CA ILE A 344 -14.94 -8.13 9.99
C ILE A 344 -14.76 -8.97 11.26
N GLY A 345 -15.31 -8.49 12.39
CA GLY A 345 -15.41 -9.25 13.65
C GLY A 345 -14.29 -9.02 14.66
N PHE A 346 -13.33 -8.14 14.40
CA PHE A 346 -12.22 -7.80 15.30
C PHE A 346 -11.65 -6.41 14.97
N PHE A 347 -10.88 -5.84 15.90
CA PHE A 347 -10.16 -4.57 15.69
C PHE A 347 -8.96 -4.80 14.77
N VAL A 348 -8.85 -4.01 13.70
CA VAL A 348 -7.87 -4.16 12.64
C VAL A 348 -6.67 -3.25 12.89
N ASN A 349 -5.55 -3.86 13.29
CA ASN A 349 -4.28 -3.16 13.51
C ASN A 349 -3.51 -2.93 12.20
N ARG A 350 -3.59 -3.85 11.23
CA ARG A 350 -2.90 -3.68 9.95
C ARG A 350 -3.66 -4.26 8.76
N ILE A 351 -3.66 -3.51 7.66
CA ILE A 351 -4.12 -3.96 6.35
C ILE A 351 -2.96 -3.90 5.38
N ARG A 352 -2.70 -5.00 4.68
CA ARG A 352 -1.74 -5.05 3.57
C ARG A 352 -2.27 -5.95 2.48
N GLY A 353 -1.90 -5.67 1.24
CA GLY A 353 -2.22 -6.50 0.10
C GLY A 353 -1.15 -6.41 -0.95
N ASN A 354 -1.30 -7.21 -2.00
CA ASN A 354 -0.46 -7.17 -3.19
C ASN A 354 -1.27 -6.91 -4.47
N LYS A 355 -2.59 -7.11 -4.45
CA LYS A 355 -3.53 -6.89 -5.55
C LYS A 355 -4.91 -6.52 -4.98
N PRO A 356 -5.81 -5.88 -5.75
CA PRO A 356 -7.16 -5.52 -5.30
C PRO A 356 -8.02 -6.70 -4.84
N ASN A 357 -7.66 -7.92 -5.25
CA ASN A 357 -8.33 -9.16 -4.90
C ASN A 357 -7.56 -10.01 -3.89
N ASN A 358 -6.49 -9.51 -3.28
CA ASN A 358 -5.67 -10.27 -2.35
C ASN A 358 -5.10 -9.35 -1.27
N ILE A 359 -5.96 -9.12 -0.28
CA ILE A 359 -5.72 -8.15 0.80
C ILE A 359 -5.96 -8.87 2.11
N PHE A 360 -5.08 -8.68 3.07
CA PHE A 360 -5.21 -9.24 4.40
C PHE A 360 -5.40 -8.12 5.42
N ALA A 361 -6.19 -8.41 6.44
CA ALA A 361 -6.38 -7.60 7.62
C ALA A 361 -6.01 -8.45 8.84
N SER A 362 -5.21 -7.92 9.75
CA SER A 362 -4.84 -8.59 10.99
C SER A 362 -5.05 -7.68 12.19
N GLY A 363 -5.24 -8.27 13.36
CA GLY A 363 -5.37 -7.50 14.58
C GLY A 363 -5.58 -8.36 15.82
N ASP A 364 -6.54 -7.95 16.64
CA ASP A 364 -6.76 -8.52 17.96
C ASP A 364 -7.23 -9.98 17.91
N PHE A 365 -6.96 -10.69 19.00
CA PHE A 365 -7.37 -12.08 19.24
C PHE A 365 -6.87 -13.08 18.20
N GLY A 366 -5.65 -12.87 17.69
CA GLY A 366 -4.99 -13.75 16.73
C GLY A 366 -5.65 -13.76 15.34
N ASN A 367 -6.57 -12.82 15.09
CA ASN A 367 -7.38 -12.84 13.88
C ASN A 367 -6.60 -12.33 12.66
N ILE A 368 -6.76 -13.08 11.56
CA ILE A 368 -6.35 -12.67 10.22
C ILE A 368 -7.53 -12.93 9.30
N ALA A 369 -7.97 -11.92 8.54
CA ALA A 369 -8.96 -12.06 7.49
C ALA A 369 -8.33 -11.81 6.12
N HIS A 370 -8.83 -12.50 5.10
CA HIS A 370 -8.42 -12.35 3.72
C HIS A 370 -9.60 -11.88 2.85
N PHE A 371 -9.37 -10.85 2.06
CA PHE A 371 -10.27 -10.35 1.03
C PHE A 371 -9.84 -10.87 -0.32
N ASN A 372 -10.66 -11.74 -0.90
CA ASN A 372 -10.40 -12.38 -2.19
C ASN A 372 -10.89 -11.56 -3.41
N GLY A 373 -11.18 -10.27 -3.21
CA GLY A 373 -11.75 -9.36 -4.20
C GLY A 373 -13.27 -9.24 -4.15
N LYS A 374 -13.95 -10.16 -3.48
CA LYS A 374 -15.41 -10.13 -3.31
C LYS A 374 -15.84 -9.96 -1.86
N GLN A 375 -15.23 -10.71 -0.95
CA GLN A 375 -15.62 -10.74 0.46
C GLN A 375 -14.42 -11.00 1.36
N TRP A 376 -14.55 -10.60 2.62
CA TRP A 376 -13.63 -10.94 3.68
C TRP A 376 -13.99 -12.30 4.28
N THR A 377 -12.99 -13.17 4.43
CA THR A 377 -13.11 -14.47 5.12
C THR A 377 -12.08 -14.51 6.25
N LEU A 378 -12.48 -14.96 7.45
CA LEU A 378 -11.52 -15.22 8.52
C LEU A 378 -10.65 -16.45 8.14
N VAL A 379 -9.34 -16.28 8.15
CA VAL A 379 -8.37 -17.33 7.84
C VAL A 379 -8.24 -18.25 9.05
N ASN A 380 -8.35 -19.56 8.84
CA ASN A 380 -8.02 -20.53 9.88
C ASN A 380 -6.50 -20.65 10.04
N SER A 381 -5.91 -19.72 10.76
CA SER A 381 -4.46 -19.60 10.97
C SER A 381 -3.93 -20.48 12.11
N GLY A 382 -4.82 -20.95 13.01
CA GLY A 382 -4.45 -21.67 14.23
C GLY A 382 -3.77 -20.79 15.29
N ILE A 383 -3.71 -19.47 15.08
CA ILE A 383 -3.12 -18.51 16.01
C ILE A 383 -3.99 -18.43 17.28
N SER A 384 -3.33 -18.40 18.43
CA SER A 384 -4.01 -18.33 19.72
C SER A 384 -4.72 -16.99 19.92
N ASN A 385 -5.88 -17.01 20.59
CA ASN A 385 -6.75 -15.85 20.76
C ASN A 385 -6.24 -14.82 21.79
N ASN A 386 -5.14 -15.09 22.47
CA ASN A 386 -4.46 -14.14 23.35
C ASN A 386 -3.41 -13.29 22.62
N VAL A 387 -3.15 -13.56 21.33
CA VAL A 387 -2.15 -12.85 20.53
C VAL A 387 -2.79 -11.60 19.91
N VAL A 388 -2.04 -10.49 19.92
CA VAL A 388 -2.33 -9.29 19.12
C VAL A 388 -1.37 -9.30 17.93
N ILE A 389 -1.91 -9.17 16.72
CA ILE A 389 -1.10 -9.09 15.49
C ILE A 389 -1.01 -7.62 15.07
N GLU A 390 0.19 -7.06 15.16
CA GLU A 390 0.47 -5.66 14.83
C GLU A 390 1.12 -5.50 13.47
N GLY A 391 1.96 -6.46 13.08
CA GLY A 391 2.74 -6.46 11.84
C GLY A 391 2.15 -7.42 10.82
N LEU A 392 2.16 -7.00 9.55
CA LEU A 392 1.64 -7.79 8.44
C LEU A 392 2.43 -7.45 7.17
N LEU A 393 2.82 -8.48 6.44
CA LEU A 393 3.42 -8.42 5.11
C LEU A 393 2.69 -9.42 4.23
N VAL A 394 2.24 -8.96 3.06
CA VAL A 394 1.56 -9.81 2.08
C VAL A 394 2.34 -9.79 0.78
N LYS A 395 2.69 -10.98 0.29
CA LYS A 395 3.24 -11.25 -1.04
C LYS A 395 2.34 -12.27 -1.74
N GLU A 396 2.56 -12.53 -3.03
CA GLU A 396 1.66 -13.41 -3.82
C GLU A 396 1.49 -14.80 -3.22
N ASP A 397 2.58 -15.41 -2.78
CA ASP A 397 2.58 -16.80 -2.32
C ASP A 397 2.67 -16.97 -0.80
N TYR A 398 2.95 -15.89 -0.07
CA TYR A 398 3.15 -15.96 1.38
C TYR A 398 2.75 -14.69 2.12
N VAL A 399 2.41 -14.88 3.39
CA VAL A 399 2.07 -13.84 4.35
C VAL A 399 2.93 -14.01 5.59
N TYR A 400 3.55 -12.94 6.05
CA TYR A 400 4.15 -12.89 7.38
C TYR A 400 3.32 -11.98 8.27
N ALA A 401 3.04 -12.45 9.49
CA ALA A 401 2.39 -11.68 10.54
C ALA A 401 3.29 -11.66 11.77
N ALA A 402 3.39 -10.51 12.43
CA ALA A 402 4.18 -10.33 13.64
C ALA A 402 3.31 -9.78 14.77
N GLY A 403 3.52 -10.26 15.98
CA GLY A 403 2.66 -9.93 17.11
C GLY A 403 3.20 -10.40 18.44
N TYR A 404 2.36 -10.35 19.46
CA TYR A 404 2.72 -10.66 20.84
C TYR A 404 1.50 -11.05 21.67
N ASP A 405 1.71 -11.71 22.82
CA ASP A 405 0.62 -12.10 23.75
C ASP A 405 0.74 -11.43 25.13
N GLY A 406 1.60 -10.41 25.24
CA GLY A 406 1.95 -9.73 26.49
C GLY A 406 3.05 -10.43 27.29
N VAL A 407 3.44 -11.65 26.89
CA VAL A 407 4.56 -12.38 27.48
C VAL A 407 5.66 -12.58 26.45
N LYS A 408 5.35 -13.13 25.28
CA LYS A 408 6.31 -13.46 24.22
C LYS A 408 5.93 -12.77 22.91
N ALA A 409 6.93 -12.68 22.04
CA ALA A 409 6.73 -12.24 20.67
C ALA A 409 6.58 -13.44 19.72
N TYR A 410 5.84 -13.22 18.63
CA TYR A 410 5.52 -14.25 17.66
C TYR A 410 5.71 -13.75 16.23
N ILE A 411 6.15 -14.65 15.36
CA ILE A 411 6.11 -14.49 13.91
C ILE A 411 5.33 -15.67 13.35
N TYR A 412 4.36 -15.39 12.51
CA TYR A 412 3.57 -16.39 11.79
C TYR A 412 3.86 -16.29 10.30
N HIS A 413 4.09 -17.43 9.68
CA HIS A 413 4.35 -17.53 8.25
C HIS A 413 3.27 -18.39 7.60
N GLY A 414 2.36 -17.75 6.87
CA GLY A 414 1.36 -18.42 6.03
C GLY A 414 1.90 -18.61 4.62
N LYS A 415 2.07 -19.85 4.16
CA LYS A 415 2.36 -20.18 2.76
C LYS A 415 1.12 -20.67 2.03
N ARG A 416 0.85 -20.12 0.85
CA ARG A 416 -0.27 -20.56 0.01
C ARG A 416 -0.03 -22.00 -0.49
N LYS A 417 -1.06 -22.84 -0.43
CA LYS A 417 -1.02 -24.17 -1.05
C LYS A 417 -1.02 -24.01 -2.57
N LYS A 418 -0.07 -24.66 -3.24
CA LYS A 418 0.02 -24.69 -4.71
C LYS A 418 -0.90 -25.74 -5.32
#